data_AF-A0A959WQC0-F1
#
_entry.id   AF-A0A959WQC0-F1
#
_cell.length_a   1.000
_cell.length_b   1.000
_cell.length_c   1.000
_cell.angle_alpha   90.00
_cell.angle_beta   90.00
_cell.angle_gamma   90.00
#
_symmetry.space_group_name_H-M   'P 1'
#
loop_
_entity.id
_entity.type
_entity.pdbx_description
1 polymer ?
#
loop_
_entity_poly.entity_id
_entity_poly.type
_entity_poly.pdbx_seq_one_letter_code
_entity_poly.pdbx_strand_id
1 'polypeptide(L)'
;MSGFTEAELEEAVGRLGDGDRLRAAEARVAAAAPALQRVLVEALAAGGWFGESHRSELERVTSIADEADRVTAVDTLLAEETRISMMVGVAVGWALADELGQPTPIPDQQES
;
A
#
# COMPACT_ATOMS: atom_id res chain seq x y z
N MET A 1 18.72 -6.10 14.38
CA MET A 1 17.41 -6.04 13.72
C MET A 1 16.73 -7.37 13.96
N SER A 2 15.72 -7.40 14.83
CA SER A 2 14.91 -8.61 15.03
C SER A 2 13.81 -8.59 13.96
N GLY A 3 13.83 -9.56 13.06
CA GLY A 3 12.77 -9.75 12.06
C GLY A 3 11.69 -10.68 12.58
N PHE A 4 10.50 -10.60 11.99
CA PHE A 4 9.43 -11.59 12.20
C PHE A 4 9.67 -12.81 11.32
N THR A 5 9.27 -13.99 11.80
CA THR A 5 9.20 -15.21 11.00
C THR A 5 7.97 -15.20 10.09
N GLU A 6 7.99 -16.03 9.04
CA GLU A 6 6.86 -16.18 8.12
C GLU A 6 5.58 -16.64 8.82
N ALA A 7 5.70 -17.54 9.81
CA ALA A 7 4.58 -18.02 10.61
C ALA A 7 3.96 -16.91 11.49
N GLU A 8 4.80 -16.07 12.11
CA GLU A 8 4.31 -14.92 12.90
C GLU A 8 3.60 -13.90 12.02
N LEU A 9 4.09 -13.71 10.78
CA LEU A 9 3.44 -12.85 9.79
C LEU A 9 2.10 -13.41 9.35
N GLU A 10 2.02 -14.70 9.01
CA GLU A 10 0.79 -15.36 8.60
C GLU A 10 -0.27 -15.32 9.70
N GLU A 11 0.11 -15.57 10.95
CA GLU A 11 -0.80 -15.47 12.10
C GLU A 11 -1.30 -14.03 12.30
N ALA A 12 -0.42 -13.03 12.13
CA ALA A 12 -0.80 -11.62 12.20
C ALA A 12 -1.78 -11.22 11.09
N VAL A 13 -1.57 -11.71 9.87
CA VAL A 13 -2.49 -11.51 8.74
C VAL A 13 -3.83 -12.18 9.03
N GLY A 14 -3.84 -13.39 9.59
CA GLY A 14 -5.07 -14.08 10.00
C GLY A 14 -5.92 -13.24 10.96
N ARG A 15 -5.29 -12.57 11.93
CA ARG A 15 -5.97 -11.66 12.88
C ARG A 15 -6.54 -10.39 12.24
N LEU A 16 -6.13 -10.00 11.04
CA LEU A 16 -6.75 -8.89 10.29
C LEU A 16 -8.06 -9.33 9.61
N GLY A 17 -8.27 -10.64 9.43
CA GLY A 17 -9.47 -11.23 8.84
C GLY A 17 -10.77 -10.96 9.63
N ASP A 18 -10.67 -10.58 10.91
CA ASP A 18 -11.81 -10.27 11.78
C ASP A 18 -12.56 -8.97 11.41
N GLY A 19 -12.15 -8.26 10.35
CA GLY A 19 -12.86 -7.13 9.73
C GLY A 19 -12.86 -5.83 10.55
N ASP A 20 -13.09 -5.88 11.86
CA ASP A 20 -13.08 -4.70 12.74
C ASP A 20 -11.68 -4.10 12.89
N ARG A 21 -10.65 -4.95 12.96
CA ARG A 21 -9.25 -4.52 13.04
C ARG A 21 -8.80 -3.84 11.75
N LEU A 22 -9.22 -4.37 10.60
CA LEU A 22 -8.93 -3.76 9.30
C LEU A 22 -9.63 -2.41 9.16
N ARG A 23 -10.92 -2.32 9.50
CA ARG A 23 -11.67 -1.05 9.49
C ARG A 23 -11.04 0.02 10.39
N ALA A 24 -10.58 -0.36 11.58
CA ALA A 24 -9.90 0.57 12.47
C ALA A 24 -8.55 1.05 11.90
N ALA A 25 -7.81 0.18 11.21
CA ALA A 25 -6.59 0.55 10.51
C ALA A 25 -6.89 1.49 9.32
N GLU A 26 -7.91 1.20 8.52
CA GLU A 26 -8.38 2.04 7.41
C GLU A 26 -8.73 3.45 7.89
N ALA A 27 -9.47 3.58 8.99
CA ALA A 27 -9.84 4.88 9.55
C ALA A 27 -8.62 5.72 9.97
N ARG A 28 -7.60 5.08 10.54
CA ARG A 28 -6.34 5.76 10.93
C ARG A 28 -5.55 6.21 9.70
N VAL A 29 -5.45 5.35 8.68
CA VAL A 29 -4.79 5.68 7.42
C VAL A 29 -5.52 6.81 6.70
N ALA A 30 -6.86 6.78 6.67
CA ALA A 30 -7.67 7.83 6.07
C ALA A 30 -7.41 9.21 6.71
N ALA A 31 -7.23 9.26 8.04
CA ALA A 31 -6.87 10.49 8.74
C ALA A 31 -5.47 11.02 8.36
N ALA A 32 -4.53 10.13 8.03
CA ALA A 32 -3.17 10.47 7.59
C ALA A 32 -3.04 10.66 6.06
N ALA A 33 -4.08 10.32 5.29
CA ALA A 33 -4.02 10.24 3.83
C ALA A 33 -3.51 11.50 3.13
N PRO A 34 -3.89 12.74 3.52
CA PRO A 34 -3.36 13.94 2.88
C PRO A 34 -1.84 14.10 3.07
N ALA A 35 -1.31 13.69 4.23
CA ALA A 35 0.12 13.78 4.50
C ALA A 35 0.89 12.71 3.71
N LEU A 36 0.37 11.48 3.67
CA LEU A 36 0.93 10.37 2.90
C LEU A 36 0.92 10.67 1.40
N GLN A 37 -0.14 11.28 0.89
CA GLN A 37 -0.24 11.65 -0.52
C GLN A 37 0.89 12.59 -0.95
N ARG A 38 1.28 13.56 -0.12
CA ARG A 38 2.40 14.47 -0.44
C ARG A 38 3.71 13.72 -0.59
N VAL A 39 4.03 12.83 0.37
CA VAL A 39 5.26 12.02 0.34
C VAL A 39 5.28 11.09 -0.87
N LEU A 40 4.15 10.45 -1.17
CA LEU A 40 4.04 9.55 -2.32
C LEU A 40 4.21 10.31 -3.65
N VAL A 41 3.61 11.51 -3.79
CA VAL A 41 3.78 12.34 -4.98
C VAL A 41 5.23 12.76 -5.18
N GLU A 42 5.94 13.14 -4.11
CA GLU A 42 7.36 13.48 -4.19
C GLU A 42 8.22 12.26 -4.57
N ALA A 43 7.95 11.10 -3.99
CA ALA A 43 8.64 9.85 -4.34
C ALA A 43 8.37 9.40 -5.79
N LEU A 44 7.14 9.59 -6.28
CA LEU A 44 6.75 9.35 -7.66
C LEU A 44 7.46 10.31 -8.63
N ALA A 45 7.49 11.60 -8.28
CA ALA A 45 8.14 12.64 -9.08
C ALA A 45 9.67 12.47 -9.13
N ALA A 46 10.27 11.85 -8.12
CA ALA A 46 11.70 11.49 -8.11
C ALA A 46 12.05 10.35 -9.09
N GLY A 47 11.06 9.81 -9.84
CA GLY A 47 11.27 8.89 -10.96
C GLY A 47 11.61 7.45 -10.57
N GLY A 48 11.80 7.16 -9.28
CA GLY A 48 12.33 5.87 -8.83
C GLY A 48 11.32 4.73 -8.77
N TRP A 49 10.01 5.01 -8.72
CA TRP A 49 9.03 3.97 -8.40
C TRP A 49 8.22 3.48 -9.62
N PHE A 50 7.87 4.35 -10.59
CA PHE A 50 6.89 3.95 -11.64
C PHE A 50 6.98 4.65 -13.01
N GLY A 51 7.81 5.70 -13.16
CA GLY A 51 7.62 6.67 -14.24
C GLY A 51 7.91 6.15 -15.67
N GLU A 52 8.91 5.30 -15.84
CA GLU A 52 9.39 4.90 -17.17
C GLU A 52 8.83 3.57 -17.69
N SER A 53 8.48 2.60 -16.82
CA SER A 53 7.88 1.34 -17.29
C SER A 53 6.40 1.49 -17.66
N HIS A 54 5.64 2.30 -16.90
CA HIS A 54 4.19 2.35 -17.02
C HIS A 54 3.71 2.98 -18.33
N ARG A 55 4.38 4.04 -18.82
CA ARG A 55 4.02 4.68 -20.09
C ARG A 55 4.25 3.76 -21.29
N SER A 56 5.38 3.07 -21.33
CA SER A 56 5.69 2.10 -22.41
C SER A 56 4.67 0.96 -22.44
N GLU A 57 4.21 0.51 -21.27
CA GLU A 57 3.27 -0.60 -21.18
C GLU A 57 1.85 -0.19 -21.56
N LEU A 58 1.44 1.02 -21.18
CA LEU A 58 0.19 1.61 -21.66
C LEU A 58 0.19 1.81 -23.19
N GLU A 59 1.30 2.31 -23.76
CA GLU A 59 1.48 2.43 -25.22
C GLU A 59 1.41 1.07 -25.91
N ARG A 60 2.05 0.04 -25.36
CA ARG A 60 1.96 -1.34 -25.86
C ARG A 60 0.51 -1.84 -25.87
N VAL A 61 -0.20 -1.73 -24.75
CA VAL A 61 -1.59 -2.21 -24.62
C VAL A 61 -2.54 -1.46 -25.56
N THR A 62 -2.39 -0.13 -25.64
CA THR A 62 -3.26 0.70 -26.51
C THR A 62 -3.00 0.49 -28.00
N SER A 63 -1.81 0.00 -28.38
CA SER A 63 -1.48 -0.32 -29.78
C SER A 63 -2.12 -1.63 -30.30
N ILE A 64 -2.73 -2.43 -29.42
CA ILE A 64 -3.39 -3.69 -29.81
C ILE A 64 -4.60 -3.37 -30.69
N ALA A 65 -4.60 -3.90 -31.92
CA ALA A 65 -5.62 -3.62 -32.92
C ALA A 65 -6.98 -4.26 -32.58
N ASP A 66 -6.97 -5.54 -32.21
CA ASP A 66 -8.18 -6.27 -31.84
C ASP A 66 -8.75 -5.75 -30.52
N GLU A 67 -10.07 -5.51 -30.48
CA GLU A 67 -10.73 -4.95 -29.31
C GLU A 67 -10.79 -5.93 -28.14
N ALA A 68 -11.06 -7.21 -28.40
CA ALA A 68 -11.15 -8.21 -27.34
C ALA A 68 -9.77 -8.43 -26.70
N ASP A 69 -8.73 -8.57 -27.51
CA ASP A 69 -7.36 -8.72 -27.01
C ASP A 69 -6.90 -7.49 -26.22
N ARG A 70 -7.29 -6.28 -26.67
CA ARG A 70 -6.97 -5.04 -25.96
C ARG A 70 -7.68 -4.97 -24.61
N VAL A 71 -8.95 -5.36 -24.52
CA VAL A 71 -9.68 -5.40 -23.25
C VAL A 71 -9.02 -6.37 -22.27
N THR A 72 -8.67 -7.58 -22.70
CA THR A 72 -7.96 -8.55 -21.85
C THR A 72 -6.60 -8.02 -21.38
N ALA A 73 -5.87 -7.34 -22.26
CA ALA A 73 -4.58 -6.74 -21.91
C ALA A 73 -4.72 -5.59 -20.90
N VAL A 74 -5.76 -4.75 -21.03
CA VAL A 74 -6.07 -3.70 -20.05
C VAL A 74 -6.43 -4.32 -18.69
N ASP A 75 -7.27 -5.35 -18.67
CA ASP A 75 -7.66 -6.02 -17.42
C ASP A 75 -6.45 -6.61 -16.68
N THR A 76 -5.54 -7.23 -17.44
CA THR A 76 -4.26 -7.73 -16.92
C THR A 76 -3.42 -6.60 -16.33
N LEU A 77 -3.25 -5.49 -17.07
CA LEU A 77 -2.48 -4.33 -16.61
C LEU A 77 -3.06 -3.75 -15.30
N LEU A 78 -4.38 -3.63 -15.20
CA LEU A 78 -5.05 -3.14 -13.98
C LEU A 78 -4.88 -4.09 -12.79
N ALA A 79 -4.92 -5.41 -13.02
CA ALA A 79 -4.66 -6.40 -11.98
C ALA A 79 -3.21 -6.31 -11.46
N GLU A 80 -2.25 -6.08 -12.35
CA GLU A 80 -0.85 -5.86 -11.98
C GLU A 80 -0.66 -4.58 -11.19
N GLU A 81 -1.21 -3.46 -11.65
CA GLU A 81 -1.17 -2.17 -10.94
C GLU A 81 -1.82 -2.25 -9.55
N THR A 82 -2.92 -3.00 -9.43
CA THR A 82 -3.57 -3.25 -8.13
C THR A 82 -2.64 -4.01 -7.18
N ARG A 83 -1.97 -5.06 -7.67
CA ARG A 83 -1.01 -5.84 -6.86
C ARG A 83 0.15 -4.96 -6.42
N ILE A 84 0.71 -4.14 -7.31
CA ILE A 84 1.81 -3.26 -6.96
C ILE A 84 1.36 -2.20 -5.95
N SER A 85 0.21 -1.57 -6.17
CA SER A 85 -0.36 -0.59 -5.24
C SER A 85 -0.55 -1.17 -3.83
N MET A 86 -1.00 -2.42 -3.71
CA MET A 86 -1.09 -3.12 -2.42
C MET A 86 0.29 -3.32 -1.79
N MET A 87 1.29 -3.77 -2.55
CA MET A 87 2.66 -3.92 -2.04
C MET A 87 3.24 -2.59 -1.55
N VAL A 88 3.02 -1.49 -2.30
CA VAL A 88 3.43 -0.14 -1.87
C VAL A 88 2.74 0.25 -0.58
N GLY A 89 1.42 0.06 -0.48
CA GLY A 89 0.66 0.36 0.72
C GLY A 89 1.20 -0.37 1.96
N VAL A 90 1.52 -1.66 1.83
CA VAL A 90 2.12 -2.47 2.90
C VAL A 90 3.51 -1.96 3.27
N ALA A 91 4.36 -1.68 2.28
CA ALA A 91 5.72 -1.17 2.51
C ALA A 91 5.70 0.18 3.25
N VAL A 92 4.82 1.09 2.86
CA VAL A 92 4.60 2.37 3.57
C VAL A 92 4.11 2.12 4.99
N GLY A 93 3.18 1.19 5.18
CA GLY A 93 2.70 0.80 6.52
C GLY A 93 3.81 0.29 7.43
N TRP A 94 4.72 -0.53 6.92
CA TRP A 94 5.88 -1.01 7.67
C TRP A 94 6.89 0.09 7.97
N ALA A 95 7.21 0.95 7.00
CA ALA A 95 8.10 2.08 7.22
C ALA A 95 7.56 3.03 8.30
N LEU A 96 6.25 3.33 8.26
CA LEU A 96 5.62 4.15 9.30
C LEU A 96 5.65 3.48 10.68
N ALA A 97 5.42 2.16 10.75
CA ALA A 97 5.49 1.44 12.01
C ALA A 97 6.91 1.48 12.61
N ASP A 98 7.94 1.39 11.77
CA ASP A 98 9.34 1.50 12.19
C ASP A 98 9.66 2.92 12.69
N GLU A 99 9.27 3.96 11.94
CA GLU A 99 9.46 5.37 12.31
C GLU A 99 8.72 5.78 13.60
N LEU A 100 7.51 5.24 13.82
CA LEU A 100 6.72 5.53 15.02
C LEU A 100 7.22 4.77 16.26
N GLY A 101 7.98 3.69 16.08
CA GLY A 101 8.49 2.86 17.17
C GLY A 101 7.39 2.27 18.07
N GLN A 102 7.66 2.14 19.36
CA GLN A 102 6.66 1.69 20.33
C GLN A 102 5.67 2.83 20.64
N PRO A 103 4.35 2.57 20.67
CA PRO A 103 3.38 3.57 21.07
C PRO A 103 3.74 4.13 22.44
N THR A 104 3.91 5.45 22.53
CA THR A 104 4.07 6.11 23.83
C THR A 104 2.82 5.81 24.66
N PRO A 105 2.96 5.19 25.86
CA PRO A 105 1.82 5.01 26.75
C PRO A 105 1.26 6.40 27.05
N ILE A 106 0.03 6.66 26.61
CA ILE A 106 -0.70 7.85 27.06
C ILE A 106 -0.94 7.58 28.55
N PRO A 107 -0.39 8.41 29.47
CA PRO A 107 -0.66 8.23 30.89
C PRO A 107 -2.17 8.24 31.05
N ASP A 108 -2.71 7.22 31.72
CA ASP A 108 -4.11 7.25 32.15
C ASP A 108 -4.30 8.62 32.78
N GLN A 109 -5.25 9.41 32.24
CA GLN A 109 -5.76 10.56 32.96
C GLN A 109 -6.55 9.99 34.14
N GLN A 110 -5.80 9.51 35.14
CA GLN A 110 -6.32 9.37 36.47
C GLN A 110 -6.55 10.78 37.01
N GLU A 111 -7.68 10.88 37.70
CA GLU A 111 -8.12 11.96 38.58
C GLU A 111 -8.94 13.07 37.87
N SER A 112 -10.18 13.37 38.28
CA SER A 112 -10.80 13.25 39.61
C SER A 112 -12.30 12.96 39.54
#